data_AF-A0A3D5J7J4-F1
#
_entry.id   AF-A0A3D5J7J4-F1
#
_cell.length_a   1.000
_cell.length_b   1.000
_cell.length_c   1.000
_cell.angle_alpha   90.00
_cell.angle_beta   90.00
_cell.angle_gamma   90.00
#
_symmetry.space_group_name_H-M   'P 1'
#
loop_
_entity.id
_entity.type
_entity.pdbx_description
1 polymer ?
#
loop_
_entity_poly.entity_id
_entity_poly.type
_entity_poly.pdbx_seq_one_letter_code
_entity_poly.pdbx_strand_id
1 'polypeptide(L)'
;GQSLNYTPITSNSLPFKKGHWKPLPISLITIPFKVRPKNKYKSSTASSGINNLGFNLNFIEFERNRYFWTGFKSNHKFSLGIWAAPMVEKLNSETTKNYLKDENEVSQFFISTGLTINYTYNNISFSFVPIGFDYATSTIGKEWIYNQKRWWGFGIGLEPKFLQSLMNK
;
A
#
# COMPACT_ATOMS: atom_id res chain seq x y z
N GLY A 1 -42.16 19.88 10.56
CA GLY A 1 -40.90 19.44 9.92
C GLY A 1 -40.72 17.97 10.20
N GLN A 2 -40.62 17.13 9.18
CA GLN A 2 -40.41 15.69 9.34
C GLN A 2 -38.90 15.41 9.41
N SER A 3 -38.45 14.76 10.48
CA SER A 3 -37.08 14.29 10.63
C SER A 3 -36.85 13.10 9.71
N LEU A 4 -36.00 13.28 8.69
CA LEU A 4 -35.54 12.18 7.85
C LEU A 4 -34.58 11.30 8.66
N ASN A 5 -35.03 10.09 9.00
CA ASN A 5 -34.20 9.06 9.60
C ASN A 5 -33.21 8.53 8.54
N TYR A 6 -31.97 9.00 8.61
CA TYR A 6 -30.87 8.51 7.77
C TYR A 6 -30.31 7.21 8.33
N THR A 7 -30.82 6.06 7.88
CA THR A 7 -30.16 4.77 8.13
C THR A 7 -28.94 4.61 7.20
N PRO A 8 -27.72 4.50 7.74
CA PRO A 8 -26.53 4.19 6.93
C PRO A 8 -26.66 2.78 6.35
N ILE A 9 -26.60 2.66 5.03
CA ILE A 9 -26.52 1.35 4.35
C ILE A 9 -25.08 0.85 4.51
N THR A 10 -24.86 -0.06 5.46
CA THR A 10 -23.59 -0.77 5.64
C THR A 10 -23.53 -1.95 4.68
N SER A 11 -22.75 -1.83 3.60
CA SER A 11 -22.43 -2.94 2.71
C SER A 11 -21.24 -3.71 3.27
N ASN A 12 -21.49 -4.74 4.08
CA ASN A 12 -20.47 -5.74 4.43
C ASN A 12 -20.35 -6.73 3.27
N SER A 13 -19.35 -6.58 2.41
CA SER A 13 -19.13 -7.53 1.31
C SER A 13 -17.81 -8.28 1.49
N LEU A 14 -17.92 -9.54 1.93
CA LEU A 14 -16.84 -10.51 1.77
C LEU A 14 -16.68 -10.86 0.27
N PRO A 15 -15.45 -11.09 -0.22
CA PRO A 15 -15.20 -11.46 -1.61
C PRO A 15 -15.75 -12.83 -2.01
N PHE A 16 -16.22 -13.63 -1.04
CA PHE A 16 -16.77 -14.97 -1.27
C PHE A 16 -18.27 -15.01 -0.94
N LYS A 17 -19.13 -14.78 -1.94
CA LYS A 17 -20.54 -15.20 -1.90
C LYS A 17 -20.72 -16.34 -2.89
N LYS A 18 -21.39 -17.42 -2.47
CA LYS A 18 -21.68 -18.62 -3.29
C LYS A 18 -22.09 -18.23 -4.71
N GLY A 19 -21.29 -18.63 -5.70
CA GLY A 19 -21.66 -18.66 -7.12
C GLY A 19 -21.19 -17.51 -8.02
N HIS A 20 -20.66 -16.40 -7.49
CA HIS A 20 -20.17 -15.30 -8.32
C HIS A 20 -18.88 -14.70 -7.77
N TRP A 21 -17.80 -14.72 -8.57
CA TRP A 21 -16.57 -14.01 -8.28
C TRP A 21 -16.85 -12.52 -8.40
N LYS A 22 -16.85 -11.79 -7.27
CA LYS A 22 -16.75 -10.33 -7.33
C LYS A 22 -15.33 -9.99 -7.76
N PRO A 23 -15.14 -9.03 -8.68
CA PRO A 23 -13.80 -8.59 -9.02
C PRO A 23 -13.08 -8.08 -7.78
N LEU A 24 -11.85 -8.55 -7.58
CA LEU A 24 -11.01 -8.13 -6.46
C LEU A 24 -10.78 -6.61 -6.56
N PRO A 25 -11.05 -5.82 -5.52
CA PRO A 25 -10.80 -4.38 -5.59
C PRO A 25 -9.29 -4.14 -5.66
N ILE A 26 -8.79 -3.78 -6.85
CA ILE A 26 -7.39 -3.42 -7.08
C ILE A 26 -7.26 -1.90 -6.99
N SER A 27 -6.42 -1.42 -6.08
CA SER A 27 -6.03 -0.01 -6.00
C SER A 27 -4.54 0.17 -6.28
N LEU A 28 -4.17 1.36 -6.75
CA LEU A 28 -2.78 1.71 -7.01
C LEU A 28 -2.26 2.59 -5.88
N ILE A 29 -1.24 2.11 -5.17
CA ILE A 29 -0.73 2.73 -3.95
C ILE A 29 0.78 2.87 -4.05
N THR A 30 1.29 4.05 -3.67
CA THR A 30 2.70 4.28 -3.38
C THR A 30 2.90 4.46 -1.89
N ILE A 31 4.05 4.00 -1.37
CA ILE A 31 4.46 4.12 0.03
C ILE A 31 5.73 4.96 0.07
N PRO A 32 5.59 6.29 0.07
CA PRO A 32 6.73 7.18 0.05
C PRO A 32 7.46 7.20 1.39
N PHE A 33 6.79 6.92 2.51
CA PHE A 33 7.40 6.95 3.84
C PHE A 33 7.52 5.55 4.41
N LYS A 34 8.75 5.10 4.62
CA LYS A 34 9.06 3.81 5.26
C LYS A 34 9.94 4.02 6.48
N VAL A 35 9.53 3.44 7.60
CA VAL A 35 10.29 3.41 8.84
C VAL A 35 10.81 1.99 9.04
N ARG A 36 12.12 1.87 9.15
CA ARG A 36 12.83 0.62 9.37
C ARG A 36 13.36 0.60 10.81
N PRO A 37 12.93 -0.35 11.64
CA PRO A 37 13.43 -0.49 13.00
C PRO A 37 14.94 -0.75 13.03
N LYS A 38 15.57 -0.44 14.17
CA LYS A 38 16.99 -0.73 14.42
C LYS A 38 17.31 -2.19 14.08
N ASN A 39 18.41 -2.39 13.37
CA ASN A 39 19.00 -3.70 13.12
C ASN A 39 20.43 -3.77 13.72
N LYS A 40 21.15 -4.86 13.47
CA LYS A 40 22.52 -5.04 13.99
C LYS A 40 23.55 -4.05 13.40
N TYR A 41 23.24 -3.44 12.26
CA TYR A 41 24.17 -2.63 11.47
C TYR A 41 23.83 -1.13 11.46
N LYS A 42 22.58 -0.76 11.73
CA LYS A 42 22.08 0.62 11.66
C LYS A 42 20.98 0.86 12.69
N SER A 43 20.96 2.06 13.25
CA SER A 43 19.89 2.57 14.10
C SER A 43 18.56 2.67 13.31
N SER A 44 17.45 2.94 14.01
CA SER A 44 16.16 3.13 13.34
C SER A 44 16.26 4.25 12.30
N THR A 45 15.78 4.00 11.09
CA THR A 45 15.82 4.99 9.98
C THR A 45 14.45 5.19 9.38
N ALA A 46 14.10 6.44 9.10
CA ALA A 46 12.98 6.81 8.25
C ALA A 46 13.50 7.24 6.87
N SER A 47 12.93 6.69 5.81
CA SER A 47 13.24 7.06 4.43
C SER A 47 12.00 7.64 3.75
N SER A 48 12.18 8.70 2.98
CA SER A 48 11.15 9.30 2.13
C SER A 48 11.54 9.21 0.65
N GLY A 49 10.66 8.71 -0.20
CA GLY A 49 10.87 8.71 -1.66
C GLY A 49 9.81 7.93 -2.41
N ILE A 50 9.40 8.42 -3.58
CA ILE A 50 8.46 7.72 -4.47
C ILE A 50 9.26 6.77 -5.34
N ASN A 51 9.66 5.63 -4.78
CA ASN A 51 10.41 4.60 -5.49
C ASN A 51 9.64 3.28 -5.64
N ASN A 52 8.38 3.26 -5.23
CA ASN A 52 7.52 2.10 -5.30
C ASN A 52 6.12 2.54 -5.73
N LEU A 53 5.57 1.87 -6.74
CA LEU A 53 4.21 2.04 -7.21
C LEU A 53 3.63 0.65 -7.39
N GLY A 54 2.68 0.30 -6.54
CA GLY A 54 2.21 -1.08 -6.41
C GLY A 54 0.72 -1.23 -6.48
N PHE A 55 0.33 -2.48 -6.68
CA PHE A 55 -1.06 -2.90 -6.62
C PHE A 55 -1.39 -3.32 -5.20
N ASN A 56 -2.59 -2.96 -4.77
CA ASN A 56 -3.13 -3.36 -3.50
C ASN A 56 -4.42 -4.15 -3.72
N LEU A 57 -4.48 -5.33 -3.12
CA LEU A 57 -5.61 -6.26 -3.15
C LEU A 57 -6.33 -6.17 -1.81
N ASN A 58 -7.56 -5.67 -1.83
CA ASN A 58 -8.39 -5.56 -0.62
C ASN A 58 -9.18 -6.84 -0.36
N PHE A 59 -9.09 -7.36 0.86
CA PHE A 59 -9.84 -8.56 1.30
C PHE A 59 -11.08 -8.21 2.12
N ILE A 60 -10.99 -7.14 2.90
CA ILE A 60 -12.09 -6.62 3.73
C ILE A 60 -12.29 -5.17 3.32
N GLU A 61 -13.55 -4.79 3.10
CA GLU A 61 -13.90 -3.44 2.69
C GLU A 61 -15.22 -3.03 3.35
N PHE A 62 -15.23 -1.82 3.90
CA PHE A 62 -16.40 -1.17 4.46
C PHE A 62 -16.57 0.19 3.79
N GLU A 63 -17.65 0.35 3.04
CA GLU A 63 -17.96 1.59 2.34
C GLU A 63 -19.18 2.29 2.97
N ARG A 64 -19.07 3.61 3.14
CA ARG A 64 -20.17 4.48 3.56
C ARG A 64 -20.28 5.66 2.60
N ASN A 65 -21.45 5.77 2.01
CA ASN A 65 -21.82 6.91 1.17
C ASN A 65 -22.61 7.93 2.00
N ARG A 66 -22.22 9.21 1.95
CA ARG A 66 -22.97 10.32 2.54
C ARG A 66 -23.45 11.24 1.43
N TYR A 67 -24.74 11.55 1.46
CA TYR A 67 -25.39 12.44 0.51
C TYR A 67 -25.73 13.74 1.22
N PHE A 68 -25.36 14.86 0.61
CA PHE A 68 -25.62 16.20 1.12
C PHE A 68 -26.81 16.83 0.39
N TRP A 69 -27.53 17.75 1.04
CA TRP A 69 -28.66 18.47 0.41
C TRP A 69 -28.22 19.24 -0.85
N THR A 70 -26.93 19.57 -0.94
CA THR A 70 -26.30 20.29 -2.05
C THR A 70 -26.11 19.41 -3.29
N GLY A 71 -26.53 18.15 -3.26
CA GLY A 71 -26.36 17.18 -4.35
C GLY A 71 -24.98 16.52 -4.38
N PHE A 72 -24.04 16.95 -3.54
CA PHE A 72 -22.73 16.30 -3.43
C PHE A 72 -22.83 14.95 -2.73
N LYS A 73 -22.04 13.99 -3.21
CA LYS A 73 -21.87 12.67 -2.61
C LYS A 73 -20.43 12.55 -2.09
N SER A 74 -20.25 12.27 -0.81
CA SER A 74 -18.95 11.82 -0.29
C SER A 74 -18.94 10.31 -0.12
N ASN A 75 -17.84 9.70 -0.53
CA ASN A 75 -17.59 8.28 -0.36
C ASN A 75 -16.46 8.09 0.64
N HIS A 76 -16.72 7.32 1.69
CA HIS A 76 -15.73 6.93 2.68
C HIS A 76 -15.57 5.43 2.61
N LYS A 77 -14.35 4.95 2.47
CA LYS A 77 -14.07 3.53 2.38
C LYS A 77 -12.92 3.16 3.29
N PHE A 78 -13.11 2.12 4.08
CA PHE A 78 -12.06 1.53 4.90
C PHE A 78 -11.77 0.14 4.36
N SER A 79 -10.50 -0.21 4.13
CA SER A 79 -10.15 -1.53 3.64
C SER A 79 -8.91 -2.11 4.31
N LEU A 80 -8.86 -3.44 4.37
CA LEU A 80 -7.68 -4.21 4.76
C LEU A 80 -7.25 -5.06 3.57
N GLY A 81 -5.95 -5.06 3.27
CA GLY A 81 -5.44 -5.72 2.09
C GLY A 81 -3.97 -6.13 2.18
N ILE A 82 -3.48 -6.64 1.05
CA ILE A 82 -2.05 -6.81 0.79
C ILE A 82 -1.64 -5.90 -0.35
N TRP A 83 -0.43 -5.36 -0.25
CA TRP A 83 0.18 -4.54 -1.28
C TRP A 83 1.47 -5.19 -1.75
N ALA A 84 1.73 -5.07 -3.05
CA ALA A 84 2.99 -5.47 -3.67
C ALA A 84 3.40 -4.45 -4.73
N ALA A 85 4.66 -4.07 -4.74
CA ALA A 85 5.23 -3.13 -5.70
C ALA A 85 6.63 -3.54 -6.15
N PRO A 86 6.99 -3.31 -7.42
CA PRO A 86 8.39 -3.14 -7.78
C PRO A 86 8.97 -1.91 -7.07
N MET A 87 10.22 -2.01 -6.66
CA MET A 87 10.95 -0.94 -5.98
C MET A 87 12.39 -0.90 -6.46
N VAL A 88 12.97 0.30 -6.58
CA VAL A 88 14.40 0.49 -6.85
C VAL A 88 15.02 1.25 -5.69
N GLU A 89 16.11 0.70 -5.14
CA GLU A 89 16.86 1.32 -4.06
C GLU A 89 18.33 1.44 -4.46
N LYS A 90 18.96 2.54 -4.07
CA LYS A 90 20.40 2.74 -4.27
C LYS A 90 21.17 2.14 -3.09
N LEU A 91 22.13 1.29 -3.40
CA LEU A 91 22.96 0.61 -2.43
C LEU A 91 24.39 1.15 -2.47
N ASN A 92 25.04 1.21 -1.31
CA ASN A 92 26.42 1.62 -1.12
C ASN A 92 27.11 0.69 -0.10
N SER A 93 28.38 0.95 0.20
CA SER A 93 29.16 0.17 1.18
C SER A 93 28.48 0.08 2.55
N GLU A 94 27.99 1.21 3.09
CA GLU A 94 27.32 1.27 4.40
C GLU A 94 26.05 0.44 4.47
N THR A 95 25.26 0.43 3.39
CA THR A 95 23.98 -0.26 3.33
C THR A 95 24.12 -1.73 2.91
N THR A 96 25.32 -2.19 2.54
CA THR A 96 25.59 -3.57 2.09
C THR A 96 26.64 -4.29 2.94
N LYS A 97 26.88 -3.84 4.18
CA LYS A 97 27.88 -4.43 5.11
C LYS A 97 29.30 -4.49 4.48
N ASN A 98 29.67 -3.46 3.71
CA ASN A 98 30.93 -3.39 2.98
C ASN A 98 31.10 -4.46 1.87
N TYR A 99 30.01 -5.08 1.42
CA TYR A 99 30.05 -5.95 0.23
C TYR A 99 30.41 -5.15 -1.01
N LEU A 100 29.79 -3.98 -1.18
CA LEU A 100 30.26 -2.96 -2.13
C LEU A 100 31.46 -2.25 -1.49
N LYS A 101 32.62 -2.35 -2.14
CA LYS A 101 33.89 -1.78 -1.64
C LYS A 101 34.05 -0.30 -1.98
N ASP A 102 33.43 0.14 -3.07
CA ASP A 102 33.49 1.52 -3.53
C ASP A 102 32.32 2.33 -2.97
N GLU A 103 32.52 3.64 -2.85
CA GLU A 103 31.45 4.61 -2.52
C GLU A 103 30.38 4.74 -3.62
N ASN A 104 30.59 4.07 -4.76
CA ASN A 104 29.67 4.11 -5.89
C ASN A 104 28.30 3.53 -5.51
N GLU A 105 27.26 4.35 -5.69
CA GLU A 105 25.88 3.93 -5.52
C GLU A 105 25.45 3.01 -6.67
N VAL A 106 24.96 1.82 -6.35
CA VAL A 106 24.42 0.88 -7.33
C VAL A 106 22.92 0.72 -7.11
N SER A 107 22.12 1.07 -8.13
CA SER A 107 20.67 0.85 -8.12
C SER A 107 20.37 -0.65 -8.22
N GLN A 108 19.55 -1.15 -7.30
CA GLN A 108 19.11 -2.55 -7.27
C GLN A 108 17.59 -2.63 -7.25
N PHE A 109 17.06 -3.67 -7.89
CA PHE A 109 15.63 -3.95 -7.96
C PHE A 109 15.18 -4.83 -6.79
N PHE A 110 14.02 -4.51 -6.24
CA PHE A 110 13.38 -5.20 -5.14
C PHE A 110 11.89 -5.37 -5.41
N ILE A 111 11.31 -6.40 -4.80
CA ILE A 111 9.86 -6.53 -4.65
C ILE A 111 9.51 -6.16 -3.22
N SER A 112 8.73 -5.11 -3.06
CA SER A 112 8.24 -4.65 -1.77
C SER A 112 6.82 -5.17 -1.57
N THR A 113 6.53 -5.68 -0.38
CA THR A 113 5.21 -6.22 -0.03
C THR A 113 4.80 -5.79 1.38
N GLY A 114 3.51 -5.77 1.69
CA GLY A 114 3.04 -5.49 3.04
C GLY A 114 1.53 -5.63 3.24
N LEU A 115 1.12 -5.71 4.49
CA LEU A 115 -0.30 -5.61 4.88
C LEU A 115 -0.71 -4.14 4.87
N THR A 116 -1.88 -3.83 4.33
CA THR A 116 -2.38 -2.46 4.24
C THR A 116 -3.65 -2.25 5.04
N ILE A 117 -3.74 -1.08 5.65
CA ILE A 117 -4.94 -0.50 6.21
C ILE A 117 -5.19 0.79 5.44
N ASN A 118 -6.26 0.81 4.64
CA ASN A 118 -6.54 1.95 3.78
C ASN A 118 -7.78 2.70 4.24
N TYR A 119 -7.73 4.02 4.14
CA TYR A 119 -8.86 4.91 4.23
C TYR A 119 -8.95 5.73 2.94
N THR A 120 -10.01 5.50 2.16
CA THR A 120 -10.28 6.21 0.92
C THR A 120 -11.36 7.25 1.14
N TYR A 121 -11.09 8.47 0.69
CA TYR A 121 -12.06 9.56 0.61
C TYR A 121 -12.26 9.93 -0.86
N ASN A 122 -13.47 9.68 -1.37
CA ASN A 122 -13.88 9.78 -2.77
C ASN A 122 -13.06 8.88 -3.72
N ASN A 123 -11.81 9.24 -3.99
CA ASN A 123 -10.89 8.51 -4.87
C ASN A 123 -9.43 8.55 -4.40
N ILE A 124 -9.13 9.28 -3.32
CA ILE A 124 -7.80 9.38 -2.73
C ILE A 124 -7.73 8.42 -1.56
N SER A 125 -6.77 7.51 -1.59
CA SER A 125 -6.54 6.51 -0.54
C SER A 125 -5.34 6.92 0.29
N PHE A 126 -5.52 6.96 1.60
CA PHE A 126 -4.45 7.02 2.58
C PHE A 126 -4.21 5.62 3.10
N SER A 127 -2.96 5.20 3.16
CA SER A 127 -2.61 3.83 3.49
C SER A 127 -1.65 3.82 4.66
N PHE A 128 -1.88 2.90 5.59
CA PHE A 128 -0.94 2.56 6.63
C PHE A 128 -0.51 1.12 6.43
N VAL A 129 0.80 0.89 6.41
CA VAL A 129 1.39 -0.44 6.30
C VAL A 129 2.01 -0.78 7.65
N PRO A 130 1.30 -1.50 8.53
CA PRO A 130 1.83 -1.87 9.84
C PRO A 130 3.02 -2.84 9.75
N ILE A 131 3.05 -3.66 8.70
CA ILE A 131 4.12 -4.63 8.46
C ILE A 131 4.34 -4.83 6.97
N GLY A 132 5.58 -4.60 6.53
CA GLY A 132 6.03 -4.82 5.16
C GLY A 132 7.46 -5.35 5.11
N PHE A 133 7.81 -5.90 3.95
CA PHE A 133 9.10 -6.53 3.67
C PHE A 133 9.56 -6.17 2.25
N ASP A 134 10.86 -5.94 2.10
CA ASP A 134 11.50 -5.73 0.81
C ASP A 134 12.35 -6.97 0.46
N TYR A 135 12.15 -7.55 -0.72
CA TYR A 135 12.84 -8.74 -1.20
C TYR A 135 13.74 -8.41 -2.38
N ALA A 136 15.03 -8.66 -2.24
CA ALA A 136 16.00 -8.48 -3.30
C ALA A 136 15.85 -9.53 -4.42
N THR A 137 15.96 -9.12 -5.67
CA THR A 137 16.00 -10.04 -6.82
C THR A 137 17.42 -10.34 -7.31
N SER A 138 18.39 -9.48 -6.98
CA SER A 138 19.79 -9.61 -7.39
C SER A 138 20.70 -10.11 -6.25
N THR A 139 21.88 -10.63 -6.62
CA THR A 139 22.89 -11.06 -5.63
C THR A 139 23.38 -9.89 -4.77
N ILE A 140 23.62 -8.72 -5.37
CA ILE A 140 24.03 -7.51 -4.64
C ILE A 140 22.92 -7.05 -3.69
N GLY A 141 21.67 -7.03 -4.15
CA GLY A 141 20.52 -6.63 -3.33
C GLY A 141 20.32 -7.52 -2.10
N LYS A 142 20.69 -8.80 -2.18
CA LYS A 142 20.57 -9.73 -1.03
C LYS A 142 21.46 -9.32 0.15
N GLU A 143 22.55 -8.58 -0.10
CA GLU A 143 23.44 -8.07 0.94
C GLU A 143 22.95 -6.78 1.58
N TRP A 144 21.89 -6.17 1.06
CA TRP A 144 21.29 -4.99 1.67
C TRP A 144 20.86 -5.28 3.12
N ILE A 145 21.24 -4.39 4.05
CA ILE A 145 20.97 -4.53 5.48
C ILE A 145 19.46 -4.64 5.82
N TYR A 146 18.60 -4.20 4.92
CA TYR A 146 17.14 -4.23 5.07
C TYR A 146 16.44 -5.29 4.21
N ASN A 147 17.18 -6.10 3.45
CA ASN A 147 16.60 -7.23 2.72
C ASN A 147 15.90 -8.20 3.70
N GLN A 148 14.64 -8.50 3.41
CA GLN A 148 13.74 -9.34 4.23
C GLN A 148 13.54 -8.82 5.66
N LYS A 149 13.85 -7.55 5.93
CA LYS A 149 13.60 -6.93 7.23
C LYS A 149 12.26 -6.22 7.24
N ARG A 150 11.59 -6.31 8.39
CA ARG A 150 10.31 -5.64 8.60
C ARG A 150 10.47 -4.14 8.50
N TRP A 151 9.49 -3.49 7.91
CA TRP A 151 9.29 -2.04 7.96
C TRP A 151 7.81 -1.75 8.15
N TRP A 152 7.50 -0.52 8.53
CA TRP A 152 6.14 0.00 8.53
C TRP A 152 6.13 1.36 7.84
N GLY A 153 5.00 1.83 7.35
CA GLY A 153 5.00 3.03 6.52
C GLY A 153 3.64 3.63 6.26
N PHE A 154 3.67 4.79 5.62
CA PHE A 154 2.49 5.51 5.18
C PHE A 154 2.52 5.66 3.66
N GLY A 155 1.38 5.38 3.06
CA GLY A 155 1.13 5.41 1.64
C GLY A 155 0.03 6.39 1.26
N ILE A 156 0.07 6.77 -0.01
CA ILE A 156 -1.01 7.47 -0.69
C ILE A 156 -1.27 6.75 -2.00
N GLY A 157 -2.54 6.67 -2.39
CA GLY A 157 -2.96 5.97 -3.58
C GLY A 157 -4.15 6.62 -4.22
N LEU A 158 -4.44 6.16 -5.41
CA LEU A 158 -5.65 6.50 -6.13
C LEU A 158 -6.44 5.21 -6.37
N GLU A 159 -7.76 5.34 -6.35
CA GLU A 159 -8.64 4.29 -6.81
C GLU A 159 -9.29 4.75 -8.13
N PRO A 160 -8.66 4.42 -9.27
CA PRO A 160 -9.15 4.85 -10.55
C PRO A 160 -10.43 4.07 -10.89
N LYS A 161 -11.50 4.80 -11.20
CA LYS A 161 -12.79 4.20 -11.61
C LYS A 161 -12.67 3.29 -12.84
N PHE A 162 -11.67 3.52 -13.70
CA PHE A 162 -11.43 2.68 -14.88
C PHE A 162 -10.95 1.27 -14.52
N LEU A 163 -10.20 1.09 -13.42
CA LEU A 163 -9.76 -0.24 -12.98
C LEU A 163 -10.96 -1.10 -12.55
N GLN A 164 -11.95 -0.49 -11.90
CA GLN A 164 -13.20 -1.18 -11.53
C GLN A 164 -14.01 -1.60 -12.77
N SER A 165 -14.02 -0.77 -13.82
CA SER A 165 -14.73 -1.05 -15.09
C SER A 165 -14.13 -2.21 -15.88
N LEU A 166 -12.78 -2.30 -15.92
CA LEU A 166 -12.06 -3.38 -16.58
C LEU A 166 -12.32 -4.76 -15.96
N MET A 167 -12.61 -4.81 -14.65
CA MET A 167 -12.80 -6.08 -13.94
C MET A 167 -14.27 -6.53 -13.86
N ASN A 168 -15.22 -5.67 -14.24
CA ASN A 168 -16.66 -5.98 -14.30
C ASN A 168 -17.12 -6.48 -15.68
N LYS A 169 -16.20 -6.65 -16.64
CA LYS A 169 -16.43 -7.29 -17.95
C LYS A 169 -16.01 -8.75 -17.90
#